data_AF-A0A1X7A6R2-F1
#
_entry.id   AF-A0A1X7A6R2-F1
#
_cell.length_a   1.000
_cell.length_b   1.000
_cell.length_c   1.000
_cell.angle_alpha   90.00
_cell.angle_beta   90.00
_cell.angle_gamma   90.00
#
_symmetry.space_group_name_H-M   'P 1'
#
loop_
_entity.id
_entity.type
_entity.pdbx_description
1 polymer ?
#
loop_
_entity_poly.entity_id
_entity_poly.type
_entity_poly.pdbx_seq_one_letter_code
_entity_poly.pdbx_strand_id
1 'polypeptide(L)'
;MHPAAQSQLRFYKSFSLRNGIQDTRFVCDYSRKSNSLQSLPKLAAILKELKRKKVGKVCIDDVARLLKVCELMSRVGFLEELREYGAQLYSLKHGKSLDEFSGAMLTALVRDPEKSKLPGQQLRSKDTQAARRSSSEVRSRNALRHAQPLLDLRRELGASSGRATLKEIADEATVRGLKTSKGINWTPQNVARALKLADINAGDF
;
A
#
# COMPACT_ATOMS: atom_id res chain seq x y z
N MET A 1 -3.97 -2.13 -20.37
CA MET A 1 -2.87 -2.52 -19.45
C MET A 1 -3.49 -2.80 -18.08
N HIS A 2 -3.23 -3.96 -17.47
CA HIS A 2 -3.86 -4.37 -16.21
C HIS A 2 -3.52 -3.40 -15.05
N PRO A 3 -4.46 -3.04 -14.14
CA PRO A 3 -4.23 -2.06 -13.06
C PRO A 3 -2.99 -2.35 -12.19
N ALA A 4 -2.69 -3.63 -11.95
CA ALA A 4 -1.50 -4.04 -11.20
C ALA A 4 -0.19 -3.67 -11.90
N ALA A 5 -0.13 -3.79 -13.24
CA ALA A 5 1.05 -3.42 -14.02
C ALA A 5 1.26 -1.89 -14.00
N GLN A 6 0.17 -1.11 -14.06
CA GLN A 6 0.25 0.35 -13.92
C GLN A 6 0.76 0.78 -12.54
N SER A 7 0.34 0.10 -11.47
CA SER A 7 0.82 0.39 -10.12
C SER A 7 2.32 0.10 -9.97
N GLN A 8 2.80 -1.00 -10.54
CA GLN A 8 4.23 -1.33 -10.56
C GLN A 8 5.02 -0.28 -11.34
N LEU A 9 4.56 0.10 -12.53
CA LEU A 9 5.18 1.15 -13.34
C LEU A 9 5.28 2.48 -12.59
N ARG A 10 4.24 2.88 -11.85
CA ARG A 10 4.29 4.10 -11.02
C ARG A 10 5.36 3.99 -9.92
N PHE A 11 5.40 2.86 -9.21
CA PHE A 11 6.42 2.63 -8.19
C PHE A 11 7.84 2.70 -8.76
N TYR A 12 8.06 2.04 -9.91
CA TYR A 12 9.36 2.08 -10.60
C TYR A 12 9.74 3.50 -11.03
N LYS A 13 8.84 4.27 -11.63
CA LYS A 13 9.11 5.66 -12.01
C LYS A 13 9.53 6.51 -10.80
N SER A 14 8.80 6.39 -9.68
CA SER A 14 9.15 7.09 -8.44
C SER A 14 10.46 6.62 -7.83
N PHE A 15 10.83 5.35 -7.99
CA PHE A 15 12.12 4.82 -7.57
C PHE A 15 13.26 5.38 -8.43
N SER A 16 13.13 5.36 -9.76
CA SER A 16 14.15 5.88 -10.69
C SER A 16 14.41 7.36 -10.44
N LEU A 17 13.36 8.17 -10.29
CA LEU A 17 13.47 9.60 -10.04
C LEU A 17 14.21 9.91 -8.74
N ARG A 18 13.89 9.20 -7.65
CA ARG A 18 14.52 9.41 -6.33
C ARG A 18 15.99 9.02 -6.29
N ASN A 19 16.41 8.09 -7.16
CA ASN A 19 17.78 7.58 -7.19
C ASN A 19 18.59 8.13 -8.38
N GLY A 20 18.06 9.12 -9.11
CA GLY A 20 18.76 9.73 -10.25
C GLY A 20 19.02 8.79 -11.43
N ILE A 21 18.21 7.73 -11.58
CA ILE A 21 18.40 6.74 -12.65
C ILE A 21 17.76 7.26 -13.93
N GLN A 22 18.57 7.63 -14.91
CA GLN A 22 18.11 8.29 -16.14
C GLN A 22 17.69 7.29 -17.24
N ASP A 23 18.41 6.18 -17.39
CA ASP A 23 18.13 5.16 -18.42
C ASP A 23 17.42 3.95 -17.84
N THR A 24 16.08 4.04 -17.72
CA THR A 24 15.26 2.91 -17.30
C THR A 24 14.42 2.35 -18.43
N ARG A 25 14.53 1.03 -18.61
CA ARG A 25 13.69 0.27 -19.55
C ARG A 25 12.81 -0.69 -18.77
N PHE A 26 11.50 -0.63 -19.02
CA PHE A 26 10.57 -1.61 -18.46
C PHE A 26 10.55 -2.88 -19.31
N VAL A 27 10.70 -4.04 -18.67
CA VAL A 27 10.74 -5.35 -19.32
C VAL A 27 9.81 -6.30 -18.56
N CYS A 28 9.07 -7.10 -19.31
CA CYS A 28 8.11 -8.06 -18.75
C CYS A 28 8.18 -9.37 -19.54
N ASP A 29 8.41 -10.46 -18.82
CA ASP A 29 8.17 -11.83 -19.26
C ASP A 29 6.80 -12.29 -18.75
N TYR A 30 6.02 -12.92 -19.63
CA TYR A 30 4.79 -13.59 -19.26
C TYR A 30 5.10 -15.07 -19.08
N SER A 31 5.18 -15.53 -17.83
CA SER A 31 5.35 -16.95 -17.51
C SER A 31 4.41 -17.34 -16.37
N ARG A 32 3.67 -18.44 -16.57
CA ARG A 32 2.80 -19.03 -15.53
C ARG A 32 3.57 -19.94 -14.58
N LYS A 33 4.73 -20.46 -15.02
CA LYS A 33 5.63 -21.33 -14.25
C LYS A 33 7.06 -20.98 -14.62
N SER A 34 7.86 -20.58 -13.64
CA SER A 34 9.23 -20.14 -13.89
C SER A 34 10.22 -21.09 -13.22
N ASN A 35 10.48 -22.23 -13.86
CA ASN A 35 11.37 -23.27 -13.29
C ASN A 35 12.86 -23.02 -13.57
N SER A 36 13.19 -22.09 -14.47
CA SER A 36 14.57 -21.73 -14.85
C SER A 36 14.60 -20.37 -15.57
N LEU A 37 15.78 -19.79 -15.76
CA LEU A 37 15.96 -18.59 -16.57
C LEU A 37 15.54 -18.78 -18.03
N GLN A 38 15.57 -20.01 -18.55
CA GLN A 38 15.11 -20.30 -19.92
C GLN A 38 13.62 -19.97 -20.09
N SER A 39 12.82 -20.11 -19.03
CA SER A 39 11.40 -19.74 -19.03
C SER A 39 11.15 -18.22 -18.96
N LEU A 40 12.20 -17.42 -18.77
CA LEU A 40 12.19 -15.95 -18.67
C LEU A 40 13.19 -15.35 -19.67
N PRO A 41 12.96 -15.51 -20.99
CA PRO A 41 13.97 -15.24 -22.01
C PRO A 41 14.40 -13.77 -22.05
N LYS A 42 13.49 -12.81 -21.79
CA LYS A 42 13.87 -11.38 -21.80
C LYS A 42 14.72 -11.04 -20.59
N LEU A 43 14.36 -11.54 -19.40
CA LEU A 43 15.18 -11.41 -18.20
C LEU A 43 16.57 -12.01 -18.42
N ALA A 44 16.65 -13.23 -18.93
CA ALA A 44 17.91 -13.92 -19.18
C ALA A 44 18.79 -13.15 -20.17
N ALA A 45 18.22 -12.65 -21.27
CA ALA A 45 18.95 -11.87 -22.28
C ALA A 45 19.55 -10.59 -21.67
N ILE A 46 18.77 -9.87 -20.87
CA ILE A 46 19.22 -8.62 -20.23
C ILE A 46 20.28 -8.88 -19.18
N LEU A 47 20.10 -9.89 -18.32
CA LEU A 47 21.10 -10.24 -17.32
C LEU A 47 22.44 -10.59 -17.97
N LYS A 48 22.43 -11.37 -19.07
CA LYS A 48 23.62 -11.66 -19.87
C LYS A 48 24.25 -10.41 -20.45
N GLU A 49 23.45 -9.50 -21.00
CA GLU A 49 23.95 -8.24 -21.56
C GLU A 49 24.62 -7.36 -20.50
N LEU A 50 23.95 -7.15 -19.37
CA LEU A 50 24.45 -6.31 -18.26
C LEU A 50 25.70 -6.91 -17.63
N LYS A 51 25.73 -8.23 -17.43
CA LYS A 51 26.91 -8.94 -16.92
C LYS A 51 28.09 -8.81 -17.88
N ARG A 52 27.88 -9.00 -19.19
CA ARG A 52 28.92 -8.82 -20.22
C ARG A 52 29.47 -7.40 -20.25
N LYS A 53 28.60 -6.39 -20.19
CA LYS A 53 29.00 -4.98 -20.22
C LYS A 53 29.53 -4.46 -18.88
N LYS A 54 29.35 -5.21 -17.79
CA LYS A 54 29.66 -4.81 -16.41
C LYS A 54 29.03 -3.48 -16.00
N VAL A 55 27.82 -3.21 -16.48
CA VAL A 55 27.07 -1.97 -16.19
C VAL A 55 25.61 -2.28 -15.92
N GLY A 56 24.98 -1.44 -15.09
CA GLY A 56 23.55 -1.48 -14.82
C GLY A 56 23.09 -2.67 -13.98
N LYS A 57 21.80 -2.67 -13.63
CA LYS A 57 21.13 -3.71 -12.85
C LYS A 57 19.69 -3.91 -13.33
N VAL A 58 19.18 -5.12 -13.20
CA VAL A 58 17.75 -5.42 -13.26
C VAL A 58 17.16 -5.22 -11.87
N CYS A 59 16.27 -4.25 -11.75
CA CYS A 59 15.52 -4.01 -10.52
C CYS A 59 14.21 -4.79 -10.53
N ILE A 60 14.07 -5.78 -9.66
CA ILE A 60 12.81 -6.50 -9.44
C ILE A 60 12.19 -6.06 -8.11
N ASP A 61 10.85 -5.91 -8.08
CA ASP A 61 10.13 -5.60 -6.84
C ASP A 61 10.55 -6.56 -5.71
N ASP A 62 10.48 -7.86 -5.98
CA ASP A 62 10.86 -8.91 -5.04
C ASP A 62 11.37 -10.15 -5.77
N VAL A 63 12.60 -10.58 -5.48
CA VAL A 63 13.21 -11.78 -6.05
C VAL A 63 12.40 -13.03 -5.68
N ALA A 64 11.72 -13.04 -4.53
CA ALA A 64 10.88 -14.16 -4.13
C ALA A 64 9.72 -14.43 -5.10
N ARG A 65 9.29 -13.43 -5.89
CA ARG A 65 8.26 -13.63 -6.92
C ARG A 65 8.69 -14.57 -8.04
N LEU A 66 9.99 -14.60 -8.35
CA LEU A 66 10.54 -15.54 -9.33
C LEU A 66 10.41 -16.98 -8.84
N LEU A 67 10.73 -17.21 -7.56
CA LEU A 67 10.69 -18.53 -6.93
C LEU A 67 9.28 -18.95 -6.48
N LYS A 68 8.36 -18.01 -6.28
CA LYS A 68 6.97 -18.29 -5.88
C LYS A 68 6.22 -19.10 -6.94
N VAL A 69 6.45 -18.80 -8.22
CA VAL A 69 5.84 -19.51 -9.35
C VAL A 69 6.69 -20.68 -9.86
N CYS A 70 7.80 -20.98 -9.17
CA CYS A 70 8.69 -22.10 -9.44
C CYS A 70 8.26 -23.33 -8.61
N GLU A 71 8.27 -24.49 -9.25
CA GLU A 71 8.02 -25.77 -8.58
C GLU A 71 9.08 -26.04 -7.51
N LEU A 72 8.67 -26.61 -6.38
CA LEU A 72 9.51 -26.75 -5.19
C LEU A 72 10.86 -27.42 -5.50
N MET A 73 10.84 -28.48 -6.32
CA MET A 73 12.03 -29.24 -6.70
C MET A 73 13.00 -28.46 -7.59
N SER A 74 12.53 -27.44 -8.32
CA SER A 74 13.33 -26.63 -9.23
C SER A 74 13.89 -25.36 -8.59
N ARG A 75 13.41 -24.97 -7.39
CA ARG A 75 13.77 -23.68 -6.76
C ARG A 75 15.26 -23.54 -6.48
N VAL A 76 15.92 -24.60 -6.03
CA VAL A 76 17.36 -24.57 -5.71
C VAL A 76 18.15 -24.34 -6.99
N GLY A 77 17.91 -25.13 -8.04
CA GLY A 77 18.57 -24.97 -9.34
C GLY A 77 18.31 -23.59 -9.95
N PHE A 78 17.06 -23.12 -9.89
CA PHE A 78 16.72 -21.79 -10.41
C PHE A 78 17.38 -20.66 -9.62
N LEU A 79 17.49 -20.77 -8.29
CA LEU A 79 18.20 -19.79 -7.49
C LEU A 79 19.70 -19.77 -7.84
N GLU A 80 20.33 -20.92 -8.04
CA GLU A 80 21.74 -20.99 -8.46
C GLU A 80 21.96 -20.35 -9.84
N GLU A 81 21.06 -20.57 -10.81
CA GLU A 81 21.09 -19.86 -12.10
C GLU A 81 21.03 -18.33 -11.91
N LEU A 82 20.16 -17.84 -11.01
CA LEU A 82 20.04 -16.42 -10.72
C LEU A 82 21.28 -15.87 -10.00
N ARG A 83 21.91 -16.65 -9.11
CA ARG A 83 23.12 -16.26 -8.38
C ARG A 83 24.30 -16.00 -9.30
N GLU A 84 24.35 -16.65 -10.46
CA GLU A 84 25.33 -16.36 -11.51
C GLU A 84 25.32 -14.88 -11.97
N TYR A 85 24.18 -14.19 -11.77
CA TYR A 85 23.96 -12.78 -12.10
C TYR A 85 23.72 -11.92 -10.84
N GLY A 86 24.23 -12.35 -9.68
CA GLY A 86 23.91 -11.77 -8.38
C GLY A 86 24.08 -10.25 -8.31
N ALA A 87 25.21 -9.74 -8.81
CA ALA A 87 25.54 -8.31 -8.82
C ALA A 87 24.63 -7.48 -9.76
N GLN A 88 24.05 -8.11 -10.78
CA GLN A 88 23.15 -7.48 -11.75
C GLN A 88 21.68 -7.55 -11.32
N LEU A 89 21.31 -8.39 -10.36
CA LEU A 89 19.92 -8.56 -9.94
C LEU A 89 19.68 -7.85 -8.60
N TYR A 90 18.93 -6.74 -8.62
CA TYR A 90 18.64 -5.93 -7.44
C TYR A 90 17.19 -6.10 -6.98
N SER A 91 16.99 -6.46 -5.71
CA SER A 91 15.67 -6.55 -5.12
C SER A 91 15.28 -5.22 -4.46
N LEU A 92 14.27 -4.55 -5.01
CA LEU A 92 13.75 -3.30 -4.46
C LEU A 92 13.22 -3.47 -3.03
N LYS A 93 12.52 -4.58 -2.77
CA LYS A 93 12.03 -4.94 -1.44
C LYS A 93 13.17 -5.03 -0.43
N HIS A 94 14.27 -5.68 -0.77
CA HIS A 94 15.39 -5.91 0.15
C HIS A 94 16.44 -4.79 0.16
N GLY A 95 16.38 -3.87 -0.81
CA GLY A 95 17.34 -2.78 -0.95
C GLY A 95 18.77 -3.24 -1.27
N LYS A 96 18.94 -4.45 -1.81
CA LYS A 96 20.26 -5.05 -2.08
C LYS A 96 20.25 -5.95 -3.31
N SER A 97 21.45 -6.18 -3.84
CA SER A 97 21.75 -7.09 -4.95
C SER A 97 21.74 -8.55 -4.45
N LEU A 98 21.47 -9.52 -5.32
CA LEU A 98 21.29 -10.92 -4.91
C LEU A 98 22.56 -11.55 -4.33
N ASP A 99 23.75 -11.11 -4.75
CA ASP A 99 25.04 -11.50 -4.18
C ASP A 99 25.26 -10.99 -2.74
N GLU A 100 24.52 -9.97 -2.32
CA GLU A 100 24.54 -9.43 -0.94
C GLU A 100 23.57 -10.16 0.01
N PHE A 101 22.89 -11.22 -0.46
CA PHE A 101 21.98 -12.01 0.38
C PHE A 101 22.78 -12.97 1.26
N SER A 102 22.46 -13.01 2.55
CA SER A 102 23.05 -14.01 3.46
C SER A 102 22.50 -15.40 3.16
N GLY A 103 23.23 -16.45 3.56
CA GLY A 103 22.77 -17.83 3.42
C GLY A 103 21.37 -18.06 4.02
N ALA A 104 21.07 -17.44 5.17
CA ALA A 104 19.74 -17.51 5.77
C ALA A 104 18.64 -16.88 4.89
N MET A 105 18.94 -15.77 4.20
CA MET A 105 18.00 -15.13 3.26
C MET A 105 17.77 -16.01 2.03
N LEU A 106 18.85 -16.59 1.47
CA LEU A 106 18.75 -17.51 0.33
C LEU A 106 17.93 -18.76 0.69
N THR A 107 18.17 -19.36 1.86
CA THR A 107 17.37 -20.48 2.36
C THR A 107 15.91 -20.11 2.54
N ALA A 108 15.61 -18.92 3.07
CA ALA A 108 14.25 -18.43 3.23
C ALA A 108 13.54 -18.24 1.87
N LEU A 109 14.26 -17.73 0.86
CA LEU A 109 13.74 -17.58 -0.51
C LEU A 109 13.32 -18.92 -1.13
N VAL A 110 14.07 -19.99 -0.89
CA VAL A 110 13.74 -21.33 -1.40
C VAL A 110 12.57 -21.95 -0.62
N ARG A 111 12.65 -21.92 0.71
CA ARG A 111 11.71 -22.64 1.60
C ARG A 111 10.32 -21.99 1.61
N ASP A 112 10.27 -20.69 1.85
CA ASP A 112 9.03 -19.93 2.02
C ASP A 112 9.08 -18.60 1.25
N PRO A 113 9.12 -18.61 -0.10
CA PRO A 113 9.16 -17.38 -0.90
C PRO A 113 7.99 -16.44 -0.58
N GLU A 114 6.83 -16.99 -0.22
CA GLU A 114 5.65 -16.23 0.20
C GLU A 114 5.79 -15.55 1.56
N LYS A 115 6.61 -16.12 2.46
CA LYS A 115 6.85 -15.59 3.81
C LYS A 115 8.17 -14.83 3.91
N SER A 116 8.84 -14.55 2.80
CA SER A 116 9.98 -13.63 2.71
C SER A 116 9.58 -12.19 3.06
N LYS A 117 8.88 -11.96 4.17
CA LYS A 117 8.64 -10.63 4.71
C LYS A 117 10.00 -10.08 5.13
N LEU A 118 10.25 -8.81 4.81
CA LEU A 118 11.42 -8.13 5.32
C LEU A 118 11.44 -8.30 6.85
N PRO A 119 12.59 -8.65 7.47
CA PRO A 119 12.80 -8.22 8.85
C PRO A 119 12.62 -6.70 8.82
N GLY A 120 11.62 -6.20 9.55
CA GLY A 120 11.02 -4.88 9.33
C GLY A 120 12.02 -3.73 9.31
N GLN A 121 12.65 -3.47 8.16
CA GLN A 121 13.12 -2.16 7.82
C GLN A 121 11.87 -1.34 7.57
N GLN A 122 11.39 -0.76 8.65
CA GLN A 122 10.58 0.44 8.64
C GLN A 122 11.37 1.53 7.90
N LEU A 123 11.41 1.45 6.57
CA LEU A 123 11.40 2.63 5.72
C LEU A 123 10.07 3.33 5.98
N ARG A 124 9.95 3.94 7.17
CA ARG A 124 8.99 4.99 7.48
C ARG A 124 9.36 6.15 6.57
N SER A 125 9.03 6.02 5.29
CA SER A 125 9.09 7.12 4.37
C SER A 125 8.18 8.20 4.92
N LYS A 126 8.69 9.43 4.95
CA LYS A 126 7.95 10.67 5.25
C LYS A 126 6.62 10.75 4.47
N ASP A 127 6.51 10.01 3.37
CA ASP A 127 5.31 9.78 2.56
C ASP A 127 4.11 9.21 3.33
N THR A 128 4.33 8.28 4.27
CA THR A 128 3.23 7.73 5.08
C THR A 128 2.66 8.74 6.06
N GLN A 129 3.45 9.71 6.55
CA GLN A 129 2.93 10.76 7.41
C GLN A 129 2.05 11.74 6.63
N ALA A 130 2.48 12.15 5.43
CA ALA A 130 1.66 13.00 4.56
C ALA A 130 0.36 12.30 4.15
N ALA A 131 0.42 11.04 3.74
CA ALA A 131 -0.76 10.23 3.43
C ALA A 131 -1.67 10.03 4.65
N ARG A 132 -1.11 9.82 5.85
CA ARG A 132 -1.89 9.72 7.11
C ARG A 132 -2.53 11.04 7.48
N ARG A 133 -1.84 12.17 7.34
CA ARG A 133 -2.38 13.52 7.58
C ARG A 133 -3.52 13.81 6.63
N SER A 134 -3.29 13.65 5.32
CA SER A 134 -4.33 13.80 4.29
C SER A 134 -5.53 12.88 4.56
N SER A 135 -5.30 11.60 4.88
CA SER A 135 -6.38 10.66 5.25
C SER A 135 -7.11 11.04 6.54
N SER A 136 -6.41 11.64 7.51
CA SER A 136 -7.00 12.14 8.75
C SER A 136 -7.85 13.37 8.50
N GLU A 137 -7.37 14.31 7.69
CA GLU A 137 -8.10 15.51 7.29
C GLU A 137 -9.36 15.19 6.50
N VAL A 138 -9.28 14.25 5.55
CA VAL A 138 -10.45 13.81 4.76
C VAL A 138 -11.48 13.13 5.67
N ARG A 139 -11.04 12.26 6.59
CA ARG A 139 -11.94 11.63 7.57
C ARG A 139 -12.58 12.66 8.50
N SER A 140 -11.81 13.66 8.95
CA SER A 140 -12.30 14.73 9.82
C SER A 140 -13.32 15.60 9.10
N ARG A 141 -13.02 16.02 7.85
CA ARG A 141 -13.95 16.77 6.99
C ARG A 141 -15.24 16.00 6.73
N ASN A 142 -15.14 14.71 6.40
CA ASN A 142 -16.33 13.89 6.19
C ASN A 142 -17.17 13.74 7.47
N ALA A 143 -16.53 13.57 8.62
CA ALA A 143 -17.22 13.46 9.89
C ALA A 143 -17.94 14.78 10.25
N LEU A 144 -17.28 15.93 10.06
CA LEU A 144 -17.89 17.26 10.23
C LEU A 144 -19.09 17.47 9.32
N ARG A 145 -18.96 17.12 8.03
CA ARG A 145 -20.06 17.20 7.06
C ARG A 145 -21.29 16.39 7.49
N HIS A 146 -21.09 15.24 8.15
CA HIS A 146 -22.21 14.44 8.68
C HIS A 146 -22.73 14.96 10.03
N ALA A 147 -21.90 15.66 10.81
CA ALA A 147 -22.29 16.27 12.08
C ALA A 147 -23.03 17.61 11.89
N GLN A 148 -22.76 18.34 10.80
CA GLN A 148 -23.34 19.68 10.55
C GLN A 148 -24.87 19.69 10.58
N PRO A 149 -25.60 18.80 9.87
CA PRO A 149 -27.06 18.77 9.96
C PRO A 149 -27.58 18.49 11.38
N LEU A 150 -26.81 17.77 12.20
CA LEU A 150 -27.17 17.50 13.59
C LEU A 150 -26.92 18.72 14.50
N LEU A 151 -25.91 19.55 14.20
CA LEU A 151 -25.68 20.81 14.90
C LEU A 151 -26.81 21.80 14.62
N ASP A 152 -27.22 21.89 13.35
CA ASP A 152 -28.31 22.76 12.92
C ASP A 152 -29.61 22.30 13.60
N LEU A 153 -29.87 20.98 13.62
CA LEU A 153 -31.01 20.41 14.32
C LEU A 153 -30.98 20.63 15.83
N ARG A 154 -29.80 20.52 16.46
CA ARG A 154 -29.60 20.84 17.88
C ARG A 154 -29.96 22.30 18.17
N ARG A 155 -29.60 23.23 17.28
CA ARG A 155 -29.90 24.66 17.42
C ARG A 155 -31.38 24.96 17.23
N GLU A 156 -32.01 24.36 16.23
CA GLU A 156 -33.45 24.52 15.93
C GLU A 156 -34.33 24.02 17.08
N LEU A 157 -34.08 22.78 17.54
CA LEU A 157 -34.78 22.21 18.71
C LEU A 157 -34.47 23.02 19.97
N GLY A 158 -33.21 23.47 20.08
CA GLY A 158 -32.69 24.41 21.08
C GLY A 158 -33.55 25.65 21.27
N ALA A 159 -33.94 26.27 20.15
CA ALA A 159 -34.68 27.52 20.12
C ALA A 159 -36.16 27.36 20.53
N SER A 160 -36.72 26.16 20.39
CA SER A 160 -38.16 25.91 20.58
C SER A 160 -38.49 25.44 22.00
N SER A 161 -37.66 24.60 22.60
CA SER A 161 -37.96 23.95 23.90
C SER A 161 -36.83 24.05 24.93
N GLY A 162 -35.76 24.80 24.65
CA GLY A 162 -34.55 24.82 25.46
C GLY A 162 -33.59 23.71 25.07
N ARG A 163 -32.78 23.19 26.00
CA ARG A 163 -31.69 22.25 25.66
C ARG A 163 -32.21 20.91 25.13
N ALA A 164 -32.16 20.72 23.81
CA ALA A 164 -32.52 19.47 23.15
C ALA A 164 -31.68 18.28 23.66
N THR A 165 -32.34 17.20 24.02
CA THR A 165 -31.71 15.94 24.41
C THR A 165 -31.18 15.20 23.18
N LEU A 166 -30.18 14.34 23.38
CA LEU A 166 -29.61 13.52 22.30
C LEU A 166 -30.64 12.56 21.67
N LYS A 167 -31.68 12.19 22.42
CA LYS A 167 -32.78 11.35 21.93
C LYS A 167 -33.68 12.13 20.98
N GLU A 168 -34.12 13.32 21.38
CA GLU A 168 -34.94 14.19 20.53
C GLU A 168 -34.24 14.52 19.20
N ILE A 169 -32.93 14.81 19.25
CA ILE A 169 -32.12 15.06 18.04
C ILE A 169 -32.07 13.80 17.15
N ALA A 170 -31.92 12.60 17.72
CA ALA A 170 -31.86 11.36 16.95
C ALA A 170 -33.21 10.99 16.30
N ASP A 171 -34.30 11.18 17.05
CA ASP A 171 -35.66 10.90 16.60
C ASP A 171 -36.03 11.88 15.46
N GLU A 172 -35.82 13.17 15.67
CA GLU A 172 -36.07 14.22 14.66
C GLU A 172 -35.18 14.05 13.42
N ALA A 173 -33.90 13.68 13.58
CA ALA A 173 -33.03 13.38 12.44
C ALA A 173 -33.55 12.19 11.62
N THR A 174 -34.12 11.18 12.29
CA THR A 174 -34.73 10.02 11.62
C THR A 174 -36.02 10.40 10.89
N VAL A 175 -36.86 11.25 11.50
CA VAL A 175 -38.07 11.81 10.87
C VAL A 175 -37.73 12.60 9.61
N ARG A 176 -36.67 13.41 9.64
CA ARG A 176 -36.16 14.16 8.47
C ARG A 176 -35.43 13.30 7.45
N GLY A 177 -35.38 11.97 7.65
CA GLY A 177 -34.71 11.04 6.75
C GLY A 177 -33.19 11.15 6.73
N LEU A 178 -32.58 11.85 7.68
CA LEU A 178 -31.12 11.92 7.80
C LEU A 178 -30.58 10.54 8.17
N LYS A 179 -29.58 10.09 7.42
CA LYS A 179 -28.89 8.82 7.67
C LYS A 179 -27.44 9.06 8.04
N THR A 180 -26.89 8.14 8.80
CA THR A 180 -25.45 8.05 9.03
C THR A 180 -24.71 7.73 7.72
N SER A 181 -23.38 7.82 7.72
CA SER A 181 -22.53 7.41 6.58
C SER A 181 -22.69 5.93 6.18
N LYS A 182 -23.28 5.10 7.05
CA LYS A 182 -23.59 3.68 6.79
C LYS A 182 -25.02 3.46 6.29
N GLY A 183 -25.80 4.52 6.07
CA GLY A 183 -27.20 4.42 5.64
C GLY A 183 -28.18 4.02 6.76
N ILE A 184 -27.73 3.87 8.00
CA ILE A 184 -28.59 3.54 9.15
C ILE A 184 -29.17 4.80 9.81
N ASN A 185 -30.27 4.64 10.54
CA ASN A 185 -30.89 5.69 11.36
C ASN A 185 -29.94 6.16 12.46
N TRP A 186 -30.16 7.40 12.90
CA TRP A 186 -29.44 7.97 14.03
C TRP A 186 -29.94 7.36 15.34
N THR A 187 -28.99 7.06 16.23
CA THR A 187 -29.27 6.69 17.62
C THR A 187 -28.69 7.75 18.54
N PRO A 188 -29.18 7.90 19.78
CA PRO A 188 -28.66 8.89 20.72
C PRO A 188 -27.14 8.77 20.92
N GLN A 189 -26.60 7.54 20.94
CA GLN A 189 -25.17 7.29 21.10
C GLN A 189 -24.35 7.74 19.88
N ASN A 190 -24.87 7.55 18.66
CA ASN A 190 -24.20 7.99 17.44
C ASN A 190 -24.26 9.52 17.29
N VAL A 191 -25.38 10.14 17.68
CA VAL A 191 -25.52 11.61 17.74
C VAL A 191 -24.52 12.19 18.74
N ALA A 192 -24.41 11.62 19.94
CA ALA A 192 -23.45 12.06 20.96
C ALA A 192 -22.01 12.06 20.43
N ARG A 193 -21.61 11.00 19.73
CA ARG A 193 -20.26 10.87 19.14
C ARG A 193 -20.02 11.89 18.04
N ALA A 194 -21.01 12.13 17.18
CA ALA A 194 -20.91 13.08 16.08
C ALA A 194 -20.80 14.53 16.58
N LEU A 195 -21.66 14.90 17.54
CA LEU A 195 -21.65 16.24 18.14
C LEU A 195 -20.38 16.50 18.95
N LYS A 196 -19.94 15.55 19.78
CA LYS A 196 -18.68 15.66 20.53
C LYS A 196 -17.50 15.96 19.61
N LEU A 197 -17.43 15.29 18.46
CA LEU A 197 -16.37 15.53 17.49
C LEU A 197 -16.46 16.93 16.85
N ALA A 198 -17.68 17.40 16.59
CA ALA A 198 -17.88 18.75 16.06
C ALA A 198 -17.52 19.84 17.07
N ASP A 199 -17.93 19.68 18.33
CA ASP A 199 -17.63 20.62 19.42
C ASP A 199 -16.10 20.73 19.64
N ILE A 200 -15.35 19.61 19.59
CA ILE A 200 -13.87 19.60 19.62
C ILE A 200 -13.25 20.40 18.47
N ASN A 201 -13.85 20.38 17.28
CA ASN A 201 -13.32 21.12 16.13
C ASN A 201 -13.77 22.59 16.08
N ALA A 202 -14.87 22.94 16.74
CA ALA A 202 -15.36 24.30 16.84
C ALA A 202 -14.59 25.14 17.88
N GLY A 203 -13.80 24.49 18.75
CA GLY A 203 -13.07 25.18 19.82
C GLY A 203 -13.93 25.51 21.04
N ASP A 204 -15.16 25.01 21.09
CA ASP A 204 -16.09 25.20 22.21
C ASP A 204 -15.81 24.14 23.29
N PHE A 205 -14.90 24.46 24.21
CA PHE A 205 -14.77 23.82 25.53
C PHE A 205 -14.63 24.89 26.61
#